data_AF-A0A067T2A2-F1
#
_entry.id   AF-A0A067T2A2-F1
#
_cell.length_a   1.000
_cell.length_b   1.000
_cell.length_c   1.000
_cell.angle_alpha   90.00
_cell.angle_beta   90.00
_cell.angle_gamma   90.00
#
_symmetry.space_group_name_H-M   'P 1'
#
loop_
_entity.id
_entity.type
_entity.pdbx_description
1 polymer ?
#
loop_
_entity_poly.entity_id
_entity_poly.type
_entity_poly.pdbx_seq_one_letter_code
_entity_poly.pdbx_strand_id
1 'polypeptide(L)'
;MWGETLADFYYVQEYPTCPVQLRVTTASRMYAWCRAEGENHASARQLMRLAEMESRPRVVPVYSVERLIRNSESWVRLQEGASWVRPVWLDGNADGKEREAWKVPDLWPPKSVFDPSAYPQRWPLEPFKSQWWHPKERPNNFIHTPVLQQYIPQHLLPEKLVVHDPWNLLRAQSCYDRSTPWVDKDDEVRIYKLKPPATKGLVVRQNKDIAECKLKTNMAKSVSDHFLANPHSNRERPDGMVYPPANAGFEIGPSKPPVYIVFPPKPNTRPAKTAHLYISPAARLGTGNHSFVYRAEYEVRRSFLVDEEICKECVLNDVKRILEEEDGPHGERRDGRWDELSGRYTIKLRGKPPRSAMFGEEEILLTPGTEEVEMVYDGPYRAIQTTVGYQNLERAAYCEHLREENIHPLTTKVQVAAKLSIQNDDHLPKEAANYQRFPKDFFEHYNGFNVIKPLSNPTPVGAIVPQFYGYYVLDKEDEQNKECKDEEYSSPILLVEDCGAPIEPEGLSMDDRCVFLLNSEVRFINPFVSAGPNVRPSSIACTLLSGTTDPPSSGTSFASLVRFPRTQ
;
A
#
# COMPACT_ATOMS: atom_id res chain seq x y z
N MET A 1 -19.81 -15.94 -3.83
CA MET A 1 -19.09 -17.15 -4.30
C MET A 1 -17.73 -16.69 -4.78
N TRP A 2 -16.66 -17.40 -4.42
CA TRP A 2 -15.29 -17.00 -4.76
C TRP A 2 -14.69 -17.94 -5.81
N GLY A 3 -13.85 -17.38 -6.69
CA GLY A 3 -13.04 -18.12 -7.66
C GLY A 3 -11.67 -17.46 -7.85
N GLU A 4 -10.57 -18.21 -7.95
CA GLU A 4 -9.21 -17.66 -8.16
C GLU A 4 -9.11 -16.83 -9.46
N THR A 5 -9.80 -17.26 -10.50
CA THR A 5 -9.80 -16.69 -11.84
C THR A 5 -11.21 -16.62 -12.41
N LEU A 6 -11.40 -15.90 -13.52
CA LEU A 6 -12.69 -15.87 -14.22
C LEU A 6 -13.10 -17.25 -14.76
N ALA A 7 -12.12 -18.14 -15.02
CA ALA A 7 -12.36 -19.50 -15.48
C ALA A 7 -12.93 -20.42 -14.38
N ASP A 8 -12.92 -19.97 -13.12
CA ASP A 8 -13.47 -20.74 -12.01
C ASP A 8 -14.98 -20.54 -11.84
N PHE A 9 -15.62 -19.75 -12.71
CA PHE A 9 -17.07 -19.50 -12.70
C PHE A 9 -17.76 -20.21 -13.87
N TYR A 10 -18.86 -20.89 -13.55
CA TYR A 10 -19.62 -21.70 -14.51
C TYR A 10 -21.08 -21.32 -14.47
N TYR A 11 -21.71 -21.28 -15.64
CA TYR A 11 -23.18 -21.27 -15.73
C TYR A 11 -23.67 -22.71 -15.74
N VAL A 12 -24.48 -23.06 -14.75
CA VAL A 12 -25.11 -24.38 -14.64
C VAL A 12 -26.61 -24.23 -14.83
N GLN A 13 -27.17 -25.09 -15.68
CA GLN A 13 -28.59 -25.23 -15.85
C GLN A 13 -29.14 -26.10 -14.72
N GLU A 14 -30.01 -25.54 -13.86
CA GLU A 14 -30.55 -26.29 -12.71
C GLU A 14 -31.50 -27.42 -13.13
N TYR A 15 -32.24 -27.19 -14.20
CA TYR A 15 -33.22 -28.14 -14.73
C TYR A 15 -32.90 -28.42 -16.19
N PRO A 16 -32.52 -29.65 -16.58
CA PRO A 16 -32.20 -29.99 -17.97
C PRO A 16 -33.30 -29.62 -18.98
N THR A 17 -34.56 -29.57 -18.52
CA THR A 17 -35.73 -29.22 -19.35
C THR A 17 -35.98 -27.71 -19.48
N CYS A 18 -35.32 -26.87 -18.68
CA CYS A 18 -35.52 -25.42 -18.66
C CYS A 18 -34.20 -24.67 -18.93
N PRO A 19 -33.79 -24.51 -20.21
CA PRO A 19 -32.49 -23.92 -20.56
C PRO A 19 -32.35 -22.45 -20.18
N VAL A 20 -33.46 -21.77 -19.87
CA VAL A 20 -33.46 -20.35 -19.48
C VAL A 20 -33.07 -20.10 -18.02
N GLN A 21 -33.05 -21.13 -17.17
CA GLN A 21 -32.67 -20.99 -15.75
C GLN A 21 -31.20 -21.36 -15.54
N LEU A 22 -30.32 -20.42 -15.87
CA LEU A 22 -28.89 -20.51 -15.59
C LEU A 22 -28.58 -19.93 -14.21
N ARG A 23 -27.77 -20.64 -13.44
CA ARG A 23 -27.15 -20.13 -12.21
C ARG A 23 -25.64 -20.14 -12.34
N VAL A 24 -25.02 -19.06 -11.86
CA VAL A 24 -23.58 -19.02 -11.68
C VAL A 24 -23.20 -19.88 -10.48
N THR A 25 -22.19 -20.73 -10.65
CA THR A 25 -21.53 -21.51 -9.60
C THR A 25 -20.01 -21.44 -9.78
N THR A 26 -19.25 -22.06 -8.88
CA THR A 26 -17.79 -22.08 -8.95
C THR A 26 -17.23 -23.49 -9.12
N ALA A 27 -16.02 -23.61 -9.65
CA ALA A 27 -15.28 -24.88 -9.77
C ALA A 27 -15.28 -25.65 -8.45
N SER A 28 -14.88 -24.99 -7.36
CA SER A 28 -14.89 -25.55 -6.01
C SER A 28 -16.26 -26.05 -5.53
N ARG A 29 -17.36 -25.35 -5.87
CA ARG A 29 -18.73 -25.81 -5.51
C ARG A 29 -19.17 -26.98 -6.37
N MET A 30 -18.91 -26.94 -7.67
CA MET A 30 -19.19 -28.06 -8.58
C MET A 30 -18.40 -29.30 -8.17
N TYR A 31 -17.12 -29.12 -7.82
CA TYR A 31 -16.25 -30.16 -7.32
C TYR A 31 -16.83 -30.86 -6.08
N ALA A 32 -17.24 -30.08 -5.08
CA ALA A 32 -17.83 -30.62 -3.87
C ALA A 32 -19.11 -31.41 -4.17
N TRP A 33 -19.93 -30.94 -5.10
CA TRP A 33 -21.13 -31.63 -5.55
C TRP A 33 -20.82 -32.93 -6.31
N CYS A 34 -19.99 -32.88 -7.36
CA CYS A 34 -19.62 -34.07 -8.14
C CYS A 34 -19.00 -35.17 -7.26
N ARG A 35 -18.15 -34.78 -6.30
CA ARG A 35 -17.57 -35.71 -5.33
C ARG A 35 -18.63 -36.36 -4.43
N ALA A 36 -19.62 -35.59 -3.99
CA ALA A 36 -20.70 -36.09 -3.14
C ALA A 36 -21.62 -37.08 -3.87
N GLU A 37 -21.88 -36.85 -5.15
CA GLU A 37 -22.73 -37.71 -5.99
C GLU A 37 -21.96 -38.88 -6.64
N GLY A 38 -20.64 -38.96 -6.47
CA GLY A 38 -19.82 -40.01 -7.07
C GLY A 38 -19.62 -39.87 -8.58
N GLU A 39 -19.77 -38.66 -9.12
CA GLU A 39 -19.60 -38.36 -10.54
C GLU A 39 -18.13 -38.55 -10.96
N ASN A 40 -17.90 -39.40 -11.98
CA ASN A 40 -16.55 -39.79 -12.42
C ASN A 40 -16.41 -39.85 -13.95
N HIS A 41 -17.15 -39.04 -14.69
CA HIS A 41 -16.90 -38.89 -16.12
C HIS A 41 -15.66 -38.01 -16.39
N ALA A 42 -15.08 -38.09 -17.60
CA ALA A 42 -13.82 -37.42 -17.94
C ALA A 42 -13.85 -35.91 -17.68
N SER A 43 -14.92 -35.23 -18.06
CA SER A 43 -15.09 -33.78 -17.83
C SER A 43 -15.18 -33.44 -16.34
N ALA A 44 -15.86 -34.26 -15.53
CA ALA A 44 -15.90 -34.07 -14.09
C ALA A 44 -14.51 -34.22 -13.48
N ARG A 45 -13.72 -35.23 -13.87
CA ARG A 45 -12.33 -35.40 -13.41
C ARG A 45 -11.45 -34.20 -13.75
N GLN A 46 -11.61 -33.63 -14.95
CA GLN A 46 -10.85 -32.45 -15.35
C GLN A 46 -11.23 -31.22 -14.50
N LEU A 47 -12.52 -30.96 -14.30
CA LEU A 47 -13.00 -29.89 -13.43
C LEU A 47 -12.56 -30.09 -11.98
N MET A 48 -12.57 -31.33 -11.50
CA MET A 48 -12.08 -31.70 -10.18
C MET A 48 -10.61 -31.37 -10.02
N ARG A 49 -9.78 -31.72 -11.01
CA ARG A 49 -8.35 -31.40 -11.01
C ARG A 49 -8.10 -29.89 -11.04
N LEU A 50 -8.89 -29.13 -11.80
CA LEU A 50 -8.79 -27.67 -11.84
C LEU A 50 -9.13 -27.04 -10.47
N ALA A 51 -10.23 -27.49 -9.84
CA ALA A 51 -10.64 -27.04 -8.51
C ALA A 51 -9.61 -27.38 -7.43
N GLU A 52 -8.96 -28.55 -7.51
CA GLU A 52 -7.88 -28.94 -6.59
C GLU A 52 -6.63 -28.06 -6.74
N MET A 53 -6.40 -27.50 -7.92
CA MET A 53 -5.31 -26.55 -8.19
C MET A 53 -5.69 -25.09 -7.91
N GLU A 54 -6.94 -24.83 -7.50
CA GLU A 54 -7.40 -23.51 -7.11
C GLU A 54 -6.71 -23.10 -5.80
N SER A 55 -6.04 -21.96 -5.81
CA SER A 55 -5.46 -21.42 -4.58
C SER A 55 -6.56 -21.06 -3.58
N ARG A 56 -6.21 -20.92 -2.30
CA ARG A 56 -7.14 -20.37 -1.31
C ARG A 56 -7.19 -18.84 -1.42
N PRO A 57 -8.31 -18.20 -1.00
CA PRO A 57 -8.34 -16.76 -0.79
C PRO A 57 -7.17 -16.35 0.10
N ARG A 58 -6.37 -15.42 -0.38
CA ARG A 58 -5.21 -14.87 0.33
C ARG A 58 -5.11 -13.38 0.05
N VAL A 59 -4.59 -12.66 1.02
CA VAL A 59 -4.32 -11.23 0.89
C VAL A 59 -3.29 -11.03 -0.22
N VAL A 60 -3.60 -10.15 -1.16
CA VAL A 60 -2.69 -9.66 -2.19
C VAL A 60 -2.11 -8.35 -1.66
N PRO A 61 -0.81 -8.30 -1.33
CA PRO A 61 -0.21 -7.05 -0.88
C PRO A 61 -0.28 -6.02 -2.01
N VAL A 62 -0.55 -4.77 -1.66
CA VAL A 62 -0.36 -3.65 -2.60
C VAL A 62 1.10 -3.55 -3.01
N TYR A 63 1.34 -2.82 -4.09
CA TYR A 63 2.71 -2.51 -4.49
C TYR A 63 3.45 -1.79 -3.36
N SER A 64 4.69 -2.20 -3.10
CA SER A 64 5.49 -1.68 -1.98
C SER A 64 5.74 -0.17 -2.13
N VAL A 65 5.21 0.61 -1.18
CA VAL A 65 5.46 2.06 -1.10
C VAL A 65 6.94 2.34 -0.88
N GLU A 66 7.63 1.51 -0.09
CA GLU A 66 9.08 1.56 0.09
C GLU A 66 9.81 1.53 -1.26
N ARG A 67 9.45 0.59 -2.13
CA ARG A 67 10.08 0.47 -3.45
C ARG A 67 9.82 1.71 -4.32
N LEU A 68 8.63 2.27 -4.27
CA LEU A 68 8.30 3.52 -4.98
C LEU A 68 9.12 4.70 -4.44
N ILE A 69 9.25 4.82 -3.12
CA ILE A 69 10.07 5.85 -2.46
C ILE A 69 11.53 5.72 -2.90
N ARG A 70 12.13 4.52 -2.79
CA ARG A 70 13.52 4.27 -3.19
C ARG A 70 13.77 4.55 -4.67
N ASN A 71 12.83 4.17 -5.53
CA ASN A 71 12.91 4.48 -6.96
C ASN A 71 12.87 5.99 -7.20
N SER A 72 11.98 6.72 -6.51
CA SER A 72 11.90 8.18 -6.58
C SER A 72 13.19 8.83 -6.08
N GLU A 73 13.75 8.37 -4.95
CA GLU A 73 15.02 8.85 -4.40
C GLU A 73 16.18 8.62 -5.37
N SER A 74 16.28 7.41 -5.92
CA SER A 74 17.31 7.08 -6.92
C SER A 74 17.16 7.89 -8.19
N TRP A 75 15.93 8.17 -8.64
CA TRP A 75 15.69 9.03 -9.79
C TRP A 75 16.16 10.46 -9.52
N VAL A 76 15.79 11.06 -8.37
CA VAL A 76 16.20 12.43 -8.01
C VAL A 76 17.72 12.52 -7.96
N ARG A 77 18.38 11.49 -7.43
CA ARG A 77 19.85 11.36 -7.46
C ARG A 77 20.42 11.39 -8.87
N LEU A 78 19.89 10.57 -9.77
CA LEU A 78 20.43 10.38 -11.13
C LEU A 78 20.15 11.57 -12.06
N GLN A 79 18.94 12.13 -12.04
CA GLN A 79 18.47 13.08 -13.06
C GLN A 79 18.63 14.54 -12.64
N GLU A 80 18.34 14.87 -11.40
CA GLU A 80 18.51 16.24 -10.90
C GLU A 80 19.96 16.51 -10.51
N GLY A 81 20.85 15.53 -10.68
CA GLY A 81 22.19 15.60 -10.13
C GLY A 81 22.15 15.92 -8.64
N ALA A 82 21.13 15.38 -7.94
CA ALA A 82 21.07 15.42 -6.48
C ALA A 82 22.21 14.55 -5.97
N SER A 83 23.35 15.21 -5.97
CA SER A 83 24.61 14.75 -5.49
C SER A 83 24.76 15.42 -4.14
N TRP A 84 25.51 14.77 -3.26
CA TRP A 84 26.07 15.39 -2.07
C TRP A 84 26.91 16.67 -2.38
N VAL A 85 26.98 17.14 -3.62
CA VAL A 85 27.95 18.12 -4.04
C VAL A 85 27.35 19.51 -4.16
N ARG A 86 27.85 20.44 -3.34
CA ARG A 86 27.74 21.86 -3.66
C ARG A 86 28.59 22.12 -4.92
N PRO A 87 28.02 22.70 -6.00
CA PRO A 87 28.87 23.38 -6.96
C PRO A 87 29.49 24.56 -6.22
N VAL A 88 30.76 24.44 -5.83
CA VAL A 88 31.55 25.60 -5.44
C VAL A 88 31.83 26.34 -6.74
N TRP A 89 31.13 27.46 -6.94
CA TRP A 89 31.54 28.43 -7.94
C TRP A 89 32.82 29.06 -7.42
N LEU A 90 33.97 28.56 -7.87
CA LEU A 90 35.21 29.31 -7.74
C LEU A 90 35.02 30.57 -8.59
N ASP A 91 35.05 31.73 -7.94
CA ASP A 91 35.11 33.02 -8.62
C ASP A 91 36.39 33.05 -9.47
N GLY A 92 36.26 32.70 -10.75
CA GLY A 92 37.34 32.77 -11.73
C GLY A 92 37.57 31.47 -12.50
N ASN A 93 37.25 31.51 -13.80
CA ASN A 93 37.79 30.71 -14.89
C ASN A 93 38.66 29.49 -14.48
N ALA A 94 38.04 28.34 -14.26
CA ALA A 94 38.72 27.06 -14.33
C ALA A 94 37.74 25.93 -14.71
N ASP A 95 38.02 25.26 -15.82
CA ASP A 95 37.31 24.10 -16.37
C ASP A 95 37.51 22.82 -15.52
N GLY A 96 37.27 22.90 -14.22
CA GLY A 96 37.37 21.79 -13.30
C GLY A 96 36.34 21.90 -12.19
N LYS A 97 35.15 21.30 -12.39
CA LYS A 97 34.16 21.14 -11.31
C LYS A 97 34.60 20.02 -10.39
N GLU A 98 35.45 20.33 -9.41
CA GLU A 98 35.62 19.41 -8.27
C GLU A 98 34.34 19.37 -7.45
N ARG A 99 33.94 18.16 -7.12
CA ARG A 99 32.66 17.85 -6.52
C ARG A 99 32.88 17.48 -5.06
N GLU A 100 32.67 18.39 -4.10
CA GLU A 100 32.78 18.08 -2.67
C GLU A 100 31.60 17.23 -2.20
N ALA A 101 31.82 15.97 -1.81
CA ALA A 101 30.78 15.17 -1.17
C ALA A 101 30.34 15.79 0.17
N TRP A 102 29.05 16.14 0.30
CA TRP A 102 28.33 16.40 1.54
C TRP A 102 28.67 15.32 2.52
N LYS A 103 28.97 15.83 3.71
CA LYS A 103 29.29 15.05 4.88
C LYS A 103 28.12 15.23 5.82
N VAL A 104 27.79 14.14 6.52
CA VAL A 104 26.84 14.21 7.64
C VAL A 104 27.30 15.36 8.54
N PRO A 105 26.44 16.35 8.84
CA PRO A 105 26.80 17.45 9.72
C PRO A 105 27.38 16.92 11.03
N ASP A 106 28.37 17.62 11.59
CA ASP A 106 29.03 17.20 12.85
C ASP A 106 28.02 17.02 14.01
N LEU A 107 26.92 17.78 13.96
CA LEU A 107 25.78 17.66 14.87
C LEU A 107 24.73 16.72 14.27
N TRP A 108 24.93 15.41 14.45
CA TRP A 108 23.99 14.37 14.05
C TRP A 108 23.65 13.44 15.22
N PRO A 109 22.38 13.02 15.40
CA PRO A 109 21.21 13.29 14.55
C PRO A 109 20.66 14.73 14.69
N PRO A 110 19.92 15.24 13.69
CA PRO A 110 19.33 16.56 13.75
C PRO A 110 18.25 16.63 14.84
N LYS A 111 18.00 17.83 15.37
CA LYS A 111 16.96 18.05 16.40
C LYS A 111 15.56 17.65 15.92
N SER A 112 15.29 17.89 14.63
CA SER A 112 14.08 17.45 13.94
C SER A 112 14.46 16.80 12.62
N VAL A 113 13.77 15.72 12.28
CA VAL A 113 13.89 15.06 10.96
C VAL A 113 13.36 15.94 9.82
N PHE A 114 12.50 16.91 10.13
CA PHE A 114 11.94 17.89 9.19
C PHE A 114 12.78 19.18 9.11
N ASP A 115 13.90 19.25 9.83
CA ASP A 115 14.78 20.42 9.76
C ASP A 115 15.46 20.48 8.38
N PRO A 116 15.49 21.63 7.67
CA PRO A 116 16.18 21.75 6.38
C PRO A 116 17.63 21.25 6.38
N SER A 117 18.33 21.30 7.52
CA SER A 117 19.69 20.76 7.67
C SER A 117 19.77 19.23 7.63
N ALA A 118 18.65 18.53 7.81
CA ALA A 118 18.54 17.07 7.73
C ALA A 118 18.50 16.54 6.28
N TYR A 119 18.44 17.43 5.29
CA TYR A 119 18.24 17.08 3.89
C TYR A 119 19.52 17.23 3.05
N PRO A 120 19.82 16.28 2.16
CA PRO A 120 20.78 16.49 1.08
C PRO A 120 20.33 17.64 0.17
N GLN A 121 21.26 18.29 -0.54
CA GLN A 121 20.89 19.34 -1.50
C GLN A 121 19.91 18.82 -2.58
N ARG A 122 18.98 19.72 -2.91
CA ARG A 122 17.70 19.61 -3.63
C ARG A 122 16.52 19.12 -2.81
N TRP A 123 16.72 18.51 -1.64
CA TRP A 123 15.65 18.31 -0.68
C TRP A 123 15.60 19.43 0.38
N PRO A 124 14.44 19.67 1.02
CA PRO A 124 13.14 19.10 0.72
C PRO A 124 12.62 19.52 -0.67
N LEU A 125 11.85 18.65 -1.33
CA LEU A 125 11.26 18.97 -2.63
C LEU A 125 10.12 19.96 -2.47
N GLU A 126 10.03 20.93 -3.37
CA GLU A 126 8.93 21.91 -3.43
C GLU A 126 7.57 21.20 -3.53
N PRO A 127 6.61 21.49 -2.64
CA PRO A 127 5.27 20.91 -2.71
C PRO A 127 4.53 21.28 -4.00
N PHE A 128 3.73 20.35 -4.54
CA PHE A 128 2.84 20.58 -5.68
C PHE A 128 3.50 21.04 -6.99
N LYS A 129 4.83 20.98 -7.10
CA LYS A 129 5.52 21.38 -8.32
C LYS A 129 5.12 20.44 -9.48
N SER A 130 4.63 21.02 -10.56
CA SER A 130 3.91 20.33 -11.66
C SER A 130 4.62 19.11 -12.23
N GLN A 131 5.96 19.13 -12.24
CA GLN A 131 6.81 18.02 -12.69
C GLN A 131 6.60 16.73 -11.87
N TRP A 132 6.15 16.82 -10.62
CA TRP A 132 5.92 15.66 -9.74
C TRP A 132 4.49 15.08 -9.82
N TRP A 133 3.57 15.78 -10.52
CA TRP A 133 2.12 15.56 -10.41
C TRP A 133 1.43 15.06 -11.68
N HIS A 134 1.91 15.45 -12.86
CA HIS A 134 1.23 15.15 -14.14
C HIS A 134 2.00 14.13 -15.00
N PRO A 135 1.64 12.83 -14.96
CA PRO A 135 2.24 11.81 -15.82
C PRO A 135 1.92 11.99 -17.31
N LYS A 136 0.83 12.71 -17.63
CA LYS A 136 0.30 12.79 -19.01
C LYS A 136 1.04 13.79 -19.91
N GLU A 137 1.81 14.72 -19.36
CA GLU A 137 2.40 15.80 -20.16
C GLU A 137 3.80 15.45 -20.71
N ARG A 138 4.49 14.46 -20.13
CA ARG A 138 5.75 13.93 -20.67
C ARG A 138 5.88 12.44 -20.39
N PRO A 139 6.01 11.56 -21.40
CA PRO A 139 6.18 10.12 -21.22
C PRO A 139 7.47 9.73 -20.46
N ASN A 140 8.35 10.69 -20.16
CA ASN A 140 9.61 10.49 -19.44
C ASN A 140 9.67 11.17 -18.05
N ASN A 141 8.56 11.72 -17.53
CA ASN A 141 8.53 12.26 -16.16
C ASN A 141 8.30 11.12 -15.17
N PHE A 142 9.38 10.50 -14.71
CA PHE A 142 9.34 9.34 -13.80
C PHE A 142 9.21 9.72 -12.32
N ILE A 143 9.18 11.02 -11.97
CA ILE A 143 8.96 11.37 -10.58
C ILE A 143 7.48 11.43 -10.29
N HIS A 144 7.04 10.46 -9.52
CA HIS A 144 5.73 10.43 -8.93
C HIS A 144 5.92 10.38 -7.43
N THR A 145 5.41 11.39 -6.74
CA THR A 145 5.19 11.28 -5.31
C THR A 145 4.33 10.04 -5.08
N PRO A 146 4.83 8.99 -4.40
CA PRO A 146 4.13 7.72 -4.34
C PRO A 146 2.77 7.86 -3.66
N VAL A 147 1.74 7.22 -4.19
CA VAL A 147 0.43 7.17 -3.52
C VAL A 147 0.50 6.18 -2.37
N LEU A 148 0.05 6.60 -1.19
CA LEU A 148 0.02 5.74 -0.01
C LEU A 148 -1.19 4.80 -0.06
N GLN A 149 -0.97 3.59 -0.56
CA GLN A 149 -1.98 2.53 -0.62
C GLN A 149 -1.78 1.47 0.46
N GLN A 150 -0.63 1.46 1.15
CA GLN A 150 -0.33 0.45 2.15
C GLN A 150 -1.12 0.71 3.44
N TYR A 151 -1.72 -0.34 4.00
CA TYR A 151 -2.31 -0.28 5.34
C TYR A 151 -1.26 0.11 6.37
N ILE A 152 -1.53 1.18 7.11
CA ILE A 152 -0.70 1.62 8.23
C ILE A 152 -1.42 1.28 9.55
N PRO A 153 -0.77 0.51 10.44
CA PRO A 153 -1.28 0.27 11.77
C PRO A 153 -1.64 1.56 12.51
N GLN A 154 -2.83 1.62 13.10
CA GLN A 154 -3.36 2.83 13.74
C GLN A 154 -2.49 3.34 14.90
N HIS A 155 -1.76 2.43 15.56
CA HIS A 155 -0.85 2.79 16.66
C HIS A 155 0.46 3.45 16.19
N LEU A 156 0.75 3.43 14.88
CA LEU A 156 1.94 4.05 14.32
C LEU A 156 1.67 5.45 13.74
N LEU A 157 0.39 5.82 13.54
CA LEU A 157 0.00 7.10 12.96
C LEU A 157 0.57 8.29 13.75
N PRO A 158 0.97 9.37 13.05
CA PRO A 158 1.37 10.61 13.68
C PRO A 158 0.34 11.16 14.66
N GLU A 159 0.78 11.43 15.88
CA GLU A 159 -0.06 12.09 16.89
C GLU A 159 -0.26 13.58 16.57
N LYS A 160 0.77 14.25 16.06
CA LYS A 160 0.74 15.65 15.62
C LYS A 160 0.84 15.75 14.10
N LEU A 161 0.02 16.59 13.52
CA LEU A 161 0.02 16.92 12.10
C LEU A 161 0.21 18.43 11.93
N VAL A 162 1.30 18.83 11.28
CA VAL A 162 1.61 20.22 10.92
C VAL A 162 1.04 20.44 9.53
N VAL A 163 -0.02 21.24 9.42
CA VAL A 163 -0.72 21.46 8.16
C VAL A 163 -0.28 22.79 7.57
N HIS A 164 0.27 22.72 6.36
CA HIS A 164 0.66 23.85 5.55
C HIS A 164 -0.48 24.17 4.57
N ASP A 165 -1.12 25.33 4.74
CA ASP A 165 -2.31 25.75 4.01
C ASP A 165 -2.23 27.22 3.54
N PRO A 166 -1.35 27.56 2.59
CA PRO A 166 -1.17 28.94 2.12
C PRO A 166 -2.43 29.61 1.52
N TRP A 167 -3.49 28.84 1.24
CA TRP A 167 -4.75 29.32 0.68
C TRP A 167 -5.92 29.27 1.67
N ASN A 168 -5.67 28.93 2.93
CA ASN A 168 -6.68 28.85 3.98
C ASN A 168 -7.88 27.95 3.62
N LEU A 169 -7.60 26.85 2.93
CA LEU A 169 -8.57 25.81 2.54
C LEU A 169 -9.21 25.12 3.74
N LEU A 170 -8.55 25.12 4.89
CA LEU A 170 -9.06 24.54 6.14
C LEU A 170 -10.34 25.23 6.63
N ARG A 171 -10.66 26.43 6.14
CA ARG A 171 -11.99 27.05 6.36
C ARG A 171 -13.13 26.34 5.62
N ALA A 172 -12.83 25.35 4.77
CA ALA A 172 -13.79 24.64 3.93
C ALA A 172 -14.66 25.59 3.10
N GLN A 173 -14.00 26.57 2.47
CA GLN A 173 -14.63 27.52 1.54
C GLN A 173 -14.09 27.31 0.14
N SER A 174 -14.84 27.75 -0.87
CA SER A 174 -14.39 27.66 -2.26
C SER A 174 -13.20 28.61 -2.50
N CYS A 175 -12.04 28.05 -2.85
CA CYS A 175 -10.91 28.81 -3.38
C CYS A 175 -10.89 28.76 -4.91
N TYR A 176 -10.72 29.92 -5.54
CA TYR A 176 -10.66 30.08 -7.00
C TYR A 176 -9.22 30.16 -7.54
N ASP A 177 -8.25 30.51 -6.70
CA ASP A 177 -6.85 30.50 -7.06
C ASP A 177 -6.37 29.05 -7.20
N ARG A 178 -5.99 28.64 -8.41
CA ARG A 178 -5.49 27.29 -8.71
C ARG A 178 -4.16 27.30 -9.46
N SER A 179 -3.65 28.48 -9.77
CA SER A 179 -2.53 28.67 -10.68
C SER A 179 -1.32 29.28 -10.01
N THR A 180 -1.47 29.94 -8.86
CA THR A 180 -0.33 30.51 -8.16
C THR A 180 0.59 29.39 -7.66
N PRO A 181 1.89 29.41 -8.00
CA PRO A 181 2.88 28.49 -7.45
C PRO A 181 2.92 28.50 -5.92
N TRP A 182 3.30 27.38 -5.33
CA TRP A 182 3.42 27.25 -3.86
C TRP A 182 4.37 28.27 -3.26
N VAL A 183 5.54 28.47 -3.88
CA VAL A 183 6.60 29.38 -3.42
C VAL A 183 6.22 30.86 -3.41
N ASP A 184 5.15 31.24 -4.10
CA ASP A 184 4.68 32.64 -4.21
C ASP A 184 3.65 32.99 -3.13
N LYS A 185 3.34 32.07 -2.21
CA LYS A 185 2.39 32.26 -1.11
C LYS A 185 3.10 32.17 0.24
N ASP A 186 2.65 33.02 1.16
CA ASP A 186 3.03 32.90 2.56
C ASP A 186 2.39 31.64 3.16
N ASP A 187 3.21 30.84 3.82
CA ASP A 187 2.79 29.55 4.37
C ASP A 187 1.98 29.74 5.66
N GLU A 188 0.68 29.43 5.61
CA GLU A 188 -0.19 29.45 6.77
C GLU A 188 -0.14 28.07 7.45
N VAL A 189 0.49 28.00 8.62
CA VAL A 189 0.71 26.74 9.35
C VAL A 189 -0.31 26.57 10.46
N ARG A 190 -0.96 25.42 10.52
CA ARG A 190 -1.88 25.04 11.61
C ARG A 190 -1.54 23.69 12.20
N ILE A 191 -1.69 23.55 13.52
CA ILE A 191 -1.41 22.31 14.21
C ILE A 191 -2.67 21.50 14.46
N TYR A 192 -2.64 20.23 14.08
CA TYR A 192 -3.71 19.28 14.31
C TYR A 192 -3.20 18.11 15.16
N LYS A 193 -4.10 17.55 15.97
CA LYS A 193 -3.86 16.34 16.76
C LYS A 193 -4.72 15.18 16.28
N LEU A 194 -4.14 13.99 16.25
CA LEU A 194 -4.84 12.75 15.97
C LEU A 194 -5.92 12.58 17.04
N LYS A 195 -7.18 12.50 16.62
CA LYS A 195 -8.29 12.32 17.56
C LYS A 195 -8.56 10.82 17.71
N PRO A 196 -8.25 10.21 18.87
CA PRO A 196 -8.65 8.84 19.12
C PRO A 196 -10.19 8.74 19.12
N PRO A 197 -10.76 7.56 18.84
CA PRO A 197 -12.20 7.39 18.83
C PRO A 197 -12.81 7.80 20.17
N ALA A 198 -13.88 8.60 20.11
CA ALA A 198 -14.47 9.25 21.29
C ALA A 198 -15.09 8.28 22.32
N THR A 199 -15.39 7.04 21.92
CA THR A 199 -16.06 6.07 22.78
C THR A 199 -15.04 5.15 23.47
N LYS A 200 -15.00 5.18 24.81
CA LYS A 200 -14.27 4.20 25.63
C LYS A 200 -14.77 2.78 25.26
N GLY A 201 -13.95 2.02 24.55
CA GLY A 201 -14.30 0.70 23.99
C GLY A 201 -14.12 0.58 22.47
N LEU A 202 -14.04 1.70 21.74
CA LEU A 202 -13.80 1.72 20.30
C LEU A 202 -12.31 1.72 19.88
N VAL A 203 -11.36 1.63 20.82
CA VAL A 203 -9.93 1.43 20.51
C VAL A 203 -9.65 -0.02 20.04
N VAL A 204 -10.62 -0.63 19.36
CA VAL A 204 -10.59 -2.02 18.91
C VAL A 204 -9.48 -2.21 17.88
N ARG A 205 -9.35 -1.31 16.89
CA ARG A 205 -8.37 -1.50 15.82
C ARG A 205 -6.94 -1.28 16.28
N GLN A 206 -6.66 -0.19 16.99
CA GLN A 206 -5.33 0.10 17.51
C GLN A 206 -4.81 -1.03 18.42
N ASN A 207 -5.64 -1.54 19.33
CA ASN A 207 -5.27 -2.65 20.21
C ASN A 207 -5.04 -3.96 19.43
N LYS A 208 -5.87 -4.25 18.43
CA LYS A 208 -5.69 -5.39 17.52
C LYS A 208 -4.37 -5.28 16.74
N ASP A 209 -4.07 -4.10 16.21
CA ASP A 209 -2.84 -3.84 15.47
C ASP A 209 -1.59 -4.03 16.37
N ILE A 210 -1.65 -3.56 17.62
CA ILE A 210 -0.58 -3.76 18.61
C ILE A 210 -0.40 -5.25 18.92
N ALA A 211 -1.51 -5.98 19.12
CA ALA A 211 -1.47 -7.41 19.40
C ALA A 211 -0.92 -8.21 18.21
N GLU A 212 -1.33 -7.88 16.98
CA GLU A 212 -0.82 -8.50 15.75
C GLU A 212 0.68 -8.20 15.57
N CYS A 213 1.11 -6.96 15.81
CA CYS A 213 2.52 -6.57 15.76
C CYS A 213 3.36 -7.41 16.75
N LYS A 214 2.94 -7.48 18.02
CA LYS A 214 3.60 -8.33 19.03
C LYS A 214 3.63 -9.80 18.65
N LEU A 215 2.53 -10.32 18.10
CA LEU A 215 2.46 -11.70 17.65
C LEU A 215 3.47 -11.98 16.53
N LYS A 216 3.56 -11.09 15.53
CA LYS A 216 4.54 -11.19 14.44
C LYS A 216 5.98 -11.13 14.95
N THR A 217 6.31 -10.20 15.85
CA THR A 217 7.64 -10.11 16.46
C THR A 217 7.99 -11.39 17.23
N ASN A 218 7.06 -11.91 18.03
CA ASN A 218 7.27 -13.15 18.79
C ASN A 218 7.41 -14.37 17.88
N MET A 219 6.63 -14.45 16.80
CA MET A 219 6.73 -15.51 15.80
C MET A 219 8.08 -15.45 15.07
N ALA A 220 8.51 -14.27 14.61
CA ALA A 220 9.81 -14.10 13.96
C ALA A 220 10.97 -14.51 14.88
N LYS A 221 10.90 -14.14 16.16
CA LYS A 221 11.86 -14.57 17.17
C LYS A 221 11.84 -16.09 17.37
N SER A 222 10.65 -16.68 17.51
CA SER A 222 10.48 -18.13 17.67
C SER A 222 11.01 -18.92 16.47
N VAL A 223 10.81 -18.42 15.24
CA VAL A 223 11.34 -19.03 14.02
C VAL A 223 12.87 -18.98 14.04
N SER A 224 13.45 -17.83 14.40
CA SER A 224 14.91 -17.68 14.54
C SER A 224 15.48 -18.64 15.59
N ASP A 225 14.91 -18.67 16.79
CA ASP A 225 15.38 -19.51 17.90
C ASP A 225 15.29 -21.00 17.55
N HIS A 226 14.17 -21.43 16.95
CA HIS A 226 13.99 -22.81 16.51
C HIS A 226 14.93 -23.19 15.36
N PHE A 227 15.18 -22.28 14.42
CA PHE A 227 16.13 -22.51 13.33
C PHE A 227 17.57 -22.60 13.84
N LEU A 228 17.99 -21.72 14.75
CA LEU A 228 19.33 -21.76 15.36
C LEU A 228 19.56 -23.06 16.17
N ALA A 229 18.53 -23.58 16.82
CA ALA A 229 18.61 -24.86 17.54
C ALA A 229 18.74 -26.08 16.62
N ASN A 230 18.14 -26.04 15.42
CA ASN A 230 18.20 -27.12 14.43
C ASN A 230 18.18 -26.56 12.98
N PRO A 231 19.34 -26.10 12.49
CA PRO A 231 19.42 -25.37 11.23
C PRO A 231 19.37 -26.31 10.03
N HIS A 232 18.19 -26.45 9.41
CA HIS A 232 17.97 -27.36 8.27
C HIS A 232 17.03 -26.75 7.23
N SER A 233 17.23 -27.10 5.95
CA SER A 233 16.38 -26.73 4.80
C SER A 233 14.89 -27.05 4.93
N ASN A 234 14.51 -28.02 5.76
CA ASN A 234 13.13 -28.48 5.93
C ASN A 234 12.38 -27.69 7.02
N ARG A 235 13.06 -26.75 7.68
CA ARG A 235 12.46 -25.84 8.66
C ARG A 235 12.14 -24.50 8.01
N GLU A 236 11.25 -23.76 8.65
CA GLU A 236 11.01 -22.37 8.30
C GLU A 236 12.30 -21.56 8.54
N ARG A 237 12.74 -20.81 7.53
CA ARG A 237 13.97 -20.03 7.59
C ARG A 237 13.66 -18.62 8.12
N PRO A 238 14.42 -18.10 9.09
CA PRO A 238 14.33 -16.71 9.49
C PRO A 238 14.85 -15.77 8.39
N ASP A 239 14.74 -14.46 8.60
CA ASP A 239 15.41 -13.49 7.74
C ASP A 239 16.94 -13.69 7.81
N GLY A 240 17.58 -13.71 6.63
CA GLY A 240 18.98 -14.06 6.54
C GLY A 240 19.46 -14.21 5.10
N MET A 241 20.72 -14.63 4.95
CA MET A 241 21.31 -14.91 3.64
C MET A 241 22.30 -16.08 3.71
N VAL A 242 22.45 -16.78 2.59
CA VAL A 242 23.52 -17.78 2.45
C VAL A 242 24.83 -17.07 2.18
N TYR A 243 25.88 -17.40 2.93
CA TYR A 243 27.23 -16.91 2.68
C TYR A 243 27.82 -17.64 1.46
N PRO A 244 28.07 -16.95 0.34
CA PRO A 244 28.60 -17.60 -0.85
C PRO A 244 30.06 -18.01 -0.63
N PRO A 245 30.45 -19.27 -0.94
CA PRO A 245 31.87 -19.64 -0.95
C PRO A 245 32.58 -18.84 -2.04
N ALA A 246 33.78 -18.33 -1.76
CA ALA A 246 34.52 -17.43 -2.66
C ALA A 246 34.84 -17.99 -4.06
N ASN A 247 34.62 -19.29 -4.33
CA ASN A 247 34.92 -19.94 -5.62
C ASN A 247 34.03 -21.17 -5.91
N ALA A 248 32.86 -21.32 -5.28
CA ALA A 248 32.01 -22.49 -5.56
C ALA A 248 31.19 -22.27 -6.83
N GLY A 249 31.62 -22.89 -7.93
CA GLY A 249 30.66 -23.28 -8.96
C GLY A 249 29.60 -24.16 -8.30
N PHE A 250 28.33 -23.76 -8.39
CA PHE A 250 27.27 -24.55 -7.79
C PHE A 250 27.02 -25.80 -8.64
N GLU A 251 27.59 -26.92 -8.21
CA GLU A 251 27.33 -28.22 -8.81
C GLU A 251 26.05 -28.83 -8.23
N ILE A 252 25.21 -29.38 -9.11
CA ILE A 252 24.03 -30.15 -8.71
C ILE A 252 24.52 -31.46 -8.09
N GLY A 253 23.97 -31.82 -6.94
CA GLY A 253 24.34 -33.06 -6.25
C GLY A 253 24.79 -32.82 -4.81
N PRO A 254 25.47 -33.82 -4.20
CA PRO A 254 25.94 -33.75 -2.82
C PRO A 254 26.86 -32.54 -2.60
N SER A 255 26.66 -31.84 -1.49
CA SER A 255 27.40 -30.63 -1.15
C SER A 255 27.62 -30.49 0.35
N LYS A 256 28.68 -29.78 0.72
CA LYS A 256 28.95 -29.40 2.10
C LYS A 256 27.87 -28.42 2.61
N PRO A 257 27.53 -28.44 3.90
CA PRO A 257 26.63 -27.47 4.50
C PRO A 257 27.05 -26.03 4.21
N PRO A 258 26.20 -25.22 3.56
CA PRO A 258 26.50 -23.81 3.41
C PRO A 258 26.29 -23.10 4.74
N VAL A 259 27.02 -21.99 4.91
CA VAL A 259 26.83 -21.09 6.05
C VAL A 259 25.57 -20.27 5.80
N TYR A 260 24.60 -20.35 6.70
CA TYR A 260 23.40 -19.53 6.68
C TYR A 260 23.53 -18.44 7.74
N ILE A 261 23.52 -17.19 7.30
CA ILE A 261 23.64 -16.03 8.17
C ILE A 261 22.25 -15.62 8.60
N VAL A 262 21.95 -15.77 9.88
CA VAL A 262 20.69 -15.35 10.49
C VAL A 262 20.81 -13.89 10.90
N PHE A 263 19.89 -13.05 10.41
CA PHE A 263 19.83 -11.64 10.79
C PHE A 263 19.15 -11.50 12.15
N PRO A 264 19.50 -10.48 12.95
CA PRO A 264 18.72 -10.15 14.13
C PRO A 264 17.27 -9.81 13.74
N PRO A 265 16.30 -9.91 14.65
CA PRO A 265 14.93 -9.46 14.37
C PRO A 265 14.90 -8.00 13.95
N LYS A 266 14.13 -7.67 12.91
CA LYS A 266 13.88 -6.27 12.52
C LYS A 266 13.36 -5.47 13.71
N PRO A 267 13.92 -4.27 13.96
CA PRO A 267 13.40 -3.42 15.02
C PRO A 267 11.98 -2.99 14.68
N ASN A 268 11.11 -2.95 15.68
CA ASN A 268 9.75 -2.48 15.50
C ASN A 268 9.74 -1.02 15.06
N THR A 269 8.95 -0.71 14.03
CA THR A 269 8.68 0.65 13.59
C THR A 269 8.16 1.46 14.77
N ARG A 270 8.76 2.64 14.99
CA ARG A 270 8.33 3.54 16.06
C ARG A 270 7.16 4.39 15.56
N PRO A 271 6.18 4.71 16.42
CA PRO A 271 5.15 5.67 16.06
C PRO A 271 5.79 6.99 15.61
N ALA A 272 5.34 7.52 14.49
CA ALA A 272 5.71 8.87 14.10
C ALA A 272 5.09 9.84 15.12
N LYS A 273 5.86 10.78 15.64
CA LYS A 273 5.30 11.81 16.54
C LYS A 273 4.63 12.93 15.77
N THR A 274 5.28 13.33 14.68
CA THR A 274 4.91 14.48 13.86
C THR A 274 4.96 14.07 12.40
N ALA A 275 3.99 14.55 11.62
CA ALA A 275 4.01 14.57 10.17
C ALA A 275 3.60 15.95 9.66
N HIS A 276 3.93 16.25 8.42
CA HIS A 276 3.54 17.47 7.74
C HIS A 276 2.54 17.14 6.63
N LEU A 277 1.54 18.00 6.44
CA LEU A 277 0.54 17.87 5.39
C LEU A 277 0.54 19.16 4.57
N TYR A 278 0.74 19.04 3.27
CA TYR A 278 0.65 20.16 2.34
C TYR A 278 -0.65 20.04 1.55
N ILE A 279 -1.45 21.10 1.53
CA ILE A 279 -2.72 21.14 0.79
C ILE A 279 -2.75 22.32 -0.18
N SER A 280 -3.21 22.09 -1.41
CA SER A 280 -3.26 23.10 -2.46
C SER A 280 -4.59 23.04 -3.22
N PRO A 281 -5.18 24.19 -3.60
CA PRO A 281 -6.39 24.22 -4.41
C PRO A 281 -6.18 23.66 -5.82
N ALA A 282 -4.95 23.68 -6.34
CA ALA A 282 -4.59 23.07 -7.62
C ALA A 282 -4.81 21.55 -7.63
N ALA A 283 -4.75 20.92 -6.45
CA ALA A 283 -4.88 19.48 -6.26
C ALA A 283 -6.28 19.05 -5.75
N ARG A 284 -7.32 19.84 -6.01
CA ARG A 284 -8.69 19.49 -5.64
C ARG A 284 -9.19 18.27 -6.44
N LEU A 285 -9.55 17.21 -5.73
CA LEU A 285 -10.12 15.99 -6.33
C LEU A 285 -11.63 16.11 -6.56
N GLY A 286 -12.34 16.80 -5.68
CA GLY A 286 -13.80 16.92 -5.81
C GLY A 286 -14.47 17.70 -4.69
N THR A 287 -15.79 17.77 -4.79
CA THR A 287 -16.68 18.41 -3.82
C THR A 287 -17.86 17.50 -3.59
N GLY A 288 -18.06 17.07 -2.35
CA GLY A 288 -19.28 16.42 -1.92
C GLY A 288 -20.24 17.42 -1.28
N ASN A 289 -21.44 16.94 -0.94
CA ASN A 289 -22.46 17.75 -0.26
C ASN A 289 -22.00 18.25 1.12
N HIS A 290 -21.05 17.54 1.74
CA HIS A 290 -20.62 17.78 3.12
C HIS A 290 -19.12 18.06 3.24
N SER A 291 -18.35 17.94 2.15
CA SER A 291 -16.90 18.00 2.20
C SER A 291 -16.24 18.47 0.93
N PHE A 292 -15.05 19.03 1.08
CA PHE A 292 -14.08 19.18 0.00
C PHE A 292 -13.04 18.07 0.08
N VAL A 293 -12.56 17.60 -1.07
CA VAL A 293 -11.52 16.57 -1.13
C VAL A 293 -10.35 17.08 -1.94
N TYR A 294 -9.17 17.02 -1.35
CA TYR A 294 -7.91 17.43 -1.95
C TYR A 294 -6.94 16.25 -1.97
N ARG A 295 -6.17 16.12 -3.04
CA ARG A 295 -4.94 15.34 -3.03
C ARG A 295 -3.90 16.17 -2.29
N ALA A 296 -3.30 15.59 -1.26
CA ALA A 296 -2.35 16.26 -0.37
C ALA A 296 -1.00 15.54 -0.41
N GLU A 297 0.10 16.29 -0.23
CA GLU A 297 1.40 15.68 0.06
C GLU A 297 1.50 15.47 1.57
N TYR A 298 1.68 14.22 1.96
CA TYR A 298 1.86 13.79 3.32
C TYR A 298 3.33 13.45 3.54
N GLU A 299 4.01 14.33 4.26
CA GLU A 299 5.42 14.17 4.58
C GLU A 299 5.57 13.55 5.98
N VAL A 300 6.23 12.40 6.00
CA VAL A 300 6.42 11.57 7.18
C VAL A 300 7.90 11.24 7.33
N ARG A 301 8.28 10.72 8.50
CA ARG A 301 9.61 10.15 8.69
C ARG A 301 9.85 9.05 7.68
N ARG A 302 11.04 8.98 7.09
CA ARG A 302 11.33 7.95 6.10
C ARG A 302 11.23 6.54 6.72
N SER A 303 11.72 6.37 7.94
CA SER A 303 11.64 5.10 8.69
C SER A 303 10.21 4.63 9.01
N PHE A 304 9.21 5.48 8.79
CA PHE A 304 7.80 5.12 8.93
C PHE A 304 7.27 4.28 7.76
N LEU A 305 7.82 4.48 6.55
CA LEU A 305 7.37 3.82 5.32
C LEU A 305 8.44 2.97 4.63
N VAL A 306 9.71 3.16 5.00
CA VAL A 306 10.85 2.44 4.44
C VAL A 306 11.53 1.67 5.55
N ASP A 307 11.64 0.36 5.39
CA ASP A 307 12.31 -0.51 6.34
C ASP A 307 13.79 -0.12 6.50
N GLU A 308 14.30 -0.32 7.72
CA GLU A 308 15.72 -0.17 8.02
C GLU A 308 16.53 -1.25 7.28
N GLU A 309 17.77 -0.94 6.90
CA GLU A 309 18.63 -1.84 6.15
C GLU A 309 19.75 -2.44 6.99
N ILE A 310 20.10 -3.68 6.69
CA ILE A 310 21.30 -4.32 7.22
C ILE A 310 22.37 -4.34 6.12
N CYS A 311 23.54 -3.77 6.43
CA CYS A 311 24.64 -3.71 5.48
C CYS A 311 25.19 -5.12 5.20
N LYS A 312 25.00 -5.62 3.98
CA LYS A 312 25.50 -6.94 3.59
C LYS A 312 27.01 -7.08 3.76
N GLU A 313 27.78 -6.06 3.40
CA GLU A 313 29.26 -6.09 3.53
C GLU A 313 29.71 -6.15 5.00
N CYS A 314 29.13 -5.35 5.88
CA CYS A 314 29.37 -5.46 7.33
C CYS A 314 29.00 -6.85 7.86
N VAL A 315 27.88 -7.42 7.41
CA VAL A 315 27.46 -8.77 7.81
C VAL A 315 28.48 -9.81 7.33
N LEU A 316 28.97 -9.72 6.09
CA LEU A 316 29.98 -10.63 5.57
C LEU A 316 31.30 -10.52 6.35
N ASN A 317 31.72 -9.30 6.72
CA ASN A 317 32.92 -9.08 7.52
C ASN A 317 32.77 -9.59 8.96
N ASP A 318 31.59 -9.39 9.56
CA ASP A 318 31.27 -9.92 10.89
C ASP A 318 31.26 -11.45 10.90
N VAL A 319 30.67 -12.08 9.88
CA VAL A 319 30.66 -13.54 9.75
C VAL A 319 32.05 -14.09 9.49
N LYS A 320 32.90 -13.43 8.69
CA LYS A 320 34.32 -13.82 8.53
C LYS A 320 35.04 -13.79 9.88
N ARG A 321 34.86 -12.72 10.65
CA ARG A 321 35.42 -12.60 12.01
C ARG A 321 34.95 -13.73 12.92
N ILE A 322 33.65 -14.04 12.94
CA ILE A 322 33.09 -15.15 13.75
C ILE A 322 33.69 -16.49 13.31
N LEU A 323 33.78 -16.74 12.00
CA LEU A 323 34.38 -17.97 11.45
C LEU A 323 35.86 -18.09 11.82
N GLU A 324 36.65 -17.01 11.75
CA GLU A 324 38.05 -16.99 12.17
C GLU A 324 38.21 -17.20 13.68
N GLU A 325 37.29 -16.66 14.50
CA GLU A 325 37.27 -16.86 15.95
C GLU A 325 36.92 -18.30 16.35
N GLU A 326 35.97 -18.92 15.66
CA GLU A 326 35.52 -20.31 15.90
C GLU A 326 36.50 -21.34 15.31
N ASP A 327 36.83 -21.21 14.01
CA ASP A 327 37.59 -22.19 13.24
C ASP A 327 39.10 -21.90 13.22
N GLY A 328 39.51 -20.68 13.57
CA GLY A 328 40.89 -20.21 13.37
C GLY A 328 41.15 -19.67 11.96
N PRO A 329 42.23 -18.86 11.77
CA PRO A 329 42.54 -18.19 10.50
C PRO A 329 42.73 -19.14 9.31
N HIS A 330 43.05 -20.41 9.54
CA HIS A 330 43.23 -21.42 8.50
C HIS A 330 42.25 -22.60 8.63
N GLY A 331 41.23 -22.47 9.48
CA GLY A 331 40.25 -23.53 9.71
C GLY A 331 40.76 -24.69 10.58
N GLU A 332 41.86 -24.50 11.31
CA GLU A 332 42.51 -25.55 12.11
C GLU A 332 41.64 -26.10 13.27
N ARG A 333 40.66 -25.31 13.74
CA ARG A 333 39.66 -25.68 14.76
C ARG A 333 38.28 -25.99 14.16
N ARG A 334 38.16 -26.01 12.83
CA ARG A 334 36.89 -26.26 12.16
C ARG A 334 36.39 -27.67 12.47
N ASP A 335 35.12 -27.75 12.87
CA ASP A 335 34.44 -29.01 13.12
C ASP A 335 34.23 -29.79 11.82
N GLY A 336 34.70 -31.05 11.79
CA GLY A 336 34.68 -31.92 10.61
C GLY A 336 33.28 -32.20 10.06
N ARG A 337 32.21 -32.04 10.87
CA ARG A 337 30.83 -32.18 10.38
C ARG A 337 30.48 -31.19 9.27
N TRP A 338 31.18 -30.06 9.20
CA TRP A 338 31.00 -29.04 8.16
C TRP A 338 31.79 -29.34 6.88
N ASP A 339 32.55 -30.41 6.86
CA ASP A 339 33.27 -30.91 5.67
C ASP A 339 32.61 -32.15 5.06
N GLU A 340 31.66 -32.75 5.76
CA GLU A 340 30.83 -33.84 5.25
C GLU A 340 29.84 -33.37 4.17
N LEU A 341 29.61 -34.19 3.15
CA LEU A 341 28.61 -33.95 2.10
C LEU A 341 27.20 -34.30 2.61
N SER A 342 26.76 -33.63 3.67
CA SER A 342 25.49 -33.92 4.37
C SER A 342 24.26 -33.25 3.74
N GLY A 343 24.45 -32.39 2.73
CA GLY A 343 23.36 -31.82 1.95
C GLY A 343 23.50 -32.05 0.46
N ARG A 344 22.58 -31.49 -0.32
CA ARG A 344 22.61 -31.52 -1.79
C ARG A 344 21.94 -30.30 -2.41
N TYR A 345 22.44 -29.84 -3.54
CA TYR A 345 21.73 -28.88 -4.38
C TYR A 345 20.84 -29.62 -5.38
N THR A 346 19.59 -29.21 -5.46
CA THR A 346 18.59 -29.72 -6.41
C THR A 346 18.02 -28.57 -7.23
N ILE A 347 17.67 -28.83 -8.48
CA ILE A 347 16.91 -27.86 -9.27
C ILE A 347 15.42 -28.05 -8.97
N LYS A 348 14.75 -26.97 -8.61
CA LYS A 348 13.29 -26.88 -8.55
C LYS A 348 12.83 -25.89 -9.59
N LEU A 349 11.96 -26.36 -10.48
CA LEU A 349 11.22 -25.48 -11.37
C LEU A 349 10.15 -24.77 -10.53
N ARG A 350 10.24 -23.45 -10.39
CA ARG A 350 9.20 -22.60 -9.83
C ARG A 350 8.43 -21.94 -10.96
N GLY A 351 7.12 -22.14 -10.97
CA GLY A 351 6.23 -21.55 -11.96
C GLY A 351 4.88 -22.26 -11.92
N LYS A 352 3.83 -21.58 -12.39
CA LYS A 352 2.58 -22.27 -12.69
C LYS A 352 2.78 -22.97 -14.04
N PRO A 353 2.49 -24.29 -14.16
CA PRO A 353 2.51 -24.93 -15.47
C PRO A 353 1.53 -24.18 -16.40
N PRO A 354 1.80 -24.15 -17.72
CA PRO A 354 0.91 -23.52 -18.67
C PRO A 354 -0.50 -24.06 -18.50
N ARG A 355 -1.49 -23.16 -18.45
CA ARG A 355 -2.91 -23.51 -18.41
C ARG A 355 -3.49 -23.17 -19.77
N SER A 356 -4.19 -24.11 -20.41
CA SER A 356 -5.06 -23.75 -21.52
C SER A 356 -6.45 -23.42 -20.99
N ALA A 357 -7.03 -22.34 -21.51
CA ALA A 357 -8.41 -21.95 -21.26
C ALA A 357 -9.13 -21.86 -22.61
N MET A 358 -10.29 -22.50 -22.70
CA MET A 358 -11.15 -22.37 -23.87
C MET A 358 -11.93 -21.06 -23.78
N PHE A 359 -11.87 -20.22 -24.80
CA PHE A 359 -12.70 -19.03 -24.95
C PHE A 359 -13.51 -19.15 -26.25
N GLY A 360 -14.74 -19.67 -26.13
CA GLY A 360 -15.49 -20.12 -27.30
C GLY A 360 -14.88 -21.39 -27.89
N GLU A 361 -14.57 -21.38 -29.19
CA GLU A 361 -13.88 -22.47 -29.89
C GLU A 361 -12.34 -22.32 -29.86
N GLU A 362 -11.83 -21.18 -29.39
CA GLU A 362 -10.39 -20.92 -29.34
C GLU A 362 -9.77 -21.42 -28.03
N GLU A 363 -8.72 -22.23 -28.13
CA GLU A 363 -7.87 -22.59 -27.00
C GLU A 363 -6.82 -21.50 -26.79
N ILE A 364 -6.99 -20.70 -25.74
CA ILE A 364 -6.00 -19.71 -25.33
C ILE A 364 -5.04 -20.40 -24.36
N LEU A 365 -3.81 -20.65 -24.83
CA LEU A 365 -2.72 -21.04 -23.95
C LEU A 365 -2.31 -19.82 -23.11
N LEU A 366 -2.67 -19.82 -21.82
CA LEU A 366 -2.16 -18.83 -20.89
C LEU A 366 -0.67 -19.09 -20.77
N THR A 367 0.13 -18.18 -21.35
CA THR A 367 1.59 -18.26 -21.33
C THR A 367 2.05 -18.45 -19.88
N PRO A 368 2.93 -19.43 -19.62
CA PRO A 368 3.43 -19.63 -18.28
C PRO A 368 4.09 -18.33 -17.80
N GLY A 369 3.86 -17.97 -16.54
CA GLY A 369 4.82 -17.10 -15.88
C GLY A 369 6.18 -17.77 -16.03
N THR A 370 7.23 -16.99 -16.32
CA THR A 370 8.60 -17.48 -16.54
C THR A 370 8.91 -18.62 -15.57
N GLU A 371 9.10 -19.84 -16.08
CA GLU A 371 9.54 -20.96 -15.24
C GLU A 371 10.94 -20.62 -14.74
N GLU A 372 11.02 -20.23 -13.47
CA GLU A 372 12.27 -19.89 -12.83
C GLU A 372 12.91 -21.20 -12.35
N VAL A 373 14.07 -21.50 -12.92
CA VAL A 373 14.93 -22.58 -12.46
C VAL A 373 15.58 -22.10 -11.16
N GLU A 374 15.02 -22.49 -10.02
CA GLU A 374 15.60 -22.19 -8.71
C GLU A 374 16.47 -23.36 -8.26
N MET A 375 17.72 -23.09 -7.94
CA MET A 375 18.57 -24.06 -7.28
C MET A 375 18.33 -24.01 -5.77
N VAL A 376 17.90 -25.14 -5.20
CA VAL A 376 17.49 -25.28 -3.80
C VAL A 376 18.39 -26.27 -3.09
N TYR A 377 19.01 -25.80 -2.01
CA TYR A 377 19.77 -26.63 -1.09
C TYR A 377 18.83 -27.43 -0.18
N ASP A 378 19.12 -28.73 -0.04
CA ASP A 378 18.43 -29.66 0.84
C ASP A 378 19.46 -30.32 1.79
N GLY A 379 19.38 -30.01 3.09
CA GLY A 379 20.31 -30.50 4.10
C GLY A 379 20.45 -29.55 5.31
N PRO A 380 21.39 -29.84 6.22
CA PRO A 380 21.71 -28.99 7.35
C PRO A 380 22.47 -27.73 6.92
N TYR A 381 22.35 -26.65 7.69
CA TYR A 381 23.12 -25.42 7.53
C TYR A 381 24.10 -25.25 8.69
N ARG A 382 25.23 -24.59 8.43
CA ARG A 382 25.99 -23.96 9.50
C ARG A 382 25.37 -22.59 9.78
N ALA A 383 24.46 -22.51 10.74
CA ALA A 383 23.81 -21.24 11.06
C ALA A 383 24.71 -20.36 11.93
N ILE A 384 24.89 -19.11 11.52
CA ILE A 384 25.64 -18.09 12.26
C ILE A 384 24.74 -16.87 12.42
N GLN A 385 24.54 -16.41 13.65
CA GLN A 385 23.83 -15.17 13.90
C GLN A 385 24.81 -14.00 13.84
N THR A 386 24.54 -13.02 12.98
CA THR A 386 25.37 -11.81 12.91
C THR A 386 25.08 -10.86 14.07
N THR A 387 26.11 -10.14 14.50
CA THR A 387 26.03 -9.06 15.50
C THR A 387 25.68 -7.71 14.88
N VAL A 388 25.68 -7.60 13.54
CA VAL A 388 25.38 -6.37 12.82
C VAL A 388 23.90 -6.05 12.95
N GLY A 389 23.58 -4.89 13.53
CA GLY A 389 22.22 -4.38 13.63
C GLY A 389 21.74 -3.68 12.36
N TYR A 390 20.41 -3.52 12.26
CA TYR A 390 19.79 -2.66 11.26
C TYR A 390 20.21 -1.20 11.47
N GLN A 391 20.55 -0.55 10.37
CA GLN A 391 21.03 0.82 10.36
C GLN A 391 19.90 1.78 9.97
N ASN A 392 19.90 2.94 10.62
CA ASN A 392 18.93 3.99 10.39
C ASN A 392 19.61 5.33 10.55
N LEU A 393 19.61 6.13 9.47
CA LEU A 393 20.24 7.44 9.44
C LEU A 393 19.66 8.40 10.49
N GLU A 394 18.41 8.22 10.92
CA GLU A 394 17.80 9.02 12.01
C GLU A 394 18.46 8.76 13.38
N ARG A 395 19.12 7.61 13.57
CA ARG A 395 19.74 7.22 14.86
C ARG A 395 21.25 7.40 14.87
N ALA A 396 21.91 7.02 13.78
CA ALA A 396 23.36 7.10 13.64
C ALA A 396 23.74 7.15 12.16
N ALA A 397 24.93 7.66 11.87
CA ALA A 397 25.45 7.61 10.51
C ALA A 397 25.59 6.17 10.02
N TYR A 398 25.29 5.93 8.74
CA TYR A 398 25.52 4.63 8.12
C TYR A 398 27.00 4.21 8.18
N CYS A 399 27.26 2.92 8.07
CA CYS A 399 28.60 2.42 7.78
C CYS A 399 29.08 2.90 6.41
N GLU A 400 30.38 2.85 6.17
CA GLU A 400 30.99 3.32 4.92
C GLU A 400 30.39 2.66 3.67
N HIS A 401 30.13 1.35 3.74
CA HIS A 401 29.52 0.58 2.65
C HIS A 401 28.11 1.07 2.25
N LEU A 402 27.25 1.45 3.22
CA LEU A 402 25.90 1.96 2.91
C LEU A 402 25.88 3.44 2.55
N ARG A 403 26.89 4.22 2.97
CA ARG A 403 26.96 5.67 2.68
C ARG A 403 27.06 5.96 1.19
N GLU A 404 27.74 5.10 0.43
CA GLU A 404 27.95 5.29 -1.01
C GLU A 404 26.67 5.01 -1.82
N GLU A 405 25.85 4.05 -1.36
CA GLU A 405 24.69 3.56 -2.11
C GLU A 405 23.36 4.24 -1.73
N ASN A 406 23.19 4.67 -0.46
CA ASN A 406 21.90 5.03 0.13
C ASN A 406 21.82 6.47 0.63
N ILE A 407 21.87 7.42 -0.30
CA ILE A 407 21.69 8.84 -0.01
C ILE A 407 20.21 9.19 -0.15
N HIS A 408 19.57 9.53 0.96
CA HIS A 408 18.15 9.87 0.99
C HIS A 408 17.85 10.89 2.11
N PRO A 409 16.76 11.67 1.99
CA PRO A 409 16.26 12.50 3.08
C PRO A 409 15.82 11.68 4.31
N LEU A 410 15.74 12.33 5.49
CA LEU A 410 15.19 11.69 6.70
C LEU A 410 13.65 11.62 6.73
N THR A 411 13.01 12.33 5.82
CA THR A 411 11.57 12.28 5.60
C THR A 411 11.29 11.80 4.19
N THR A 412 10.04 11.44 3.93
CA THR A 412 9.56 11.09 2.60
C THR A 412 8.16 11.65 2.41
N LYS A 413 7.83 12.01 1.16
CA LYS A 413 6.52 12.52 0.78
C LYS A 413 5.74 11.44 0.05
N VAL A 414 4.49 11.24 0.45
CA VAL A 414 3.52 10.38 -0.22
C VAL A 414 2.23 11.14 -0.48
N GLN A 415 1.43 10.69 -1.45
CA GLN A 415 0.12 11.27 -1.73
C GLN A 415 -0.97 10.56 -0.92
N VAL A 416 -1.85 11.36 -0.33
CA VAL A 416 -3.07 10.93 0.35
C VAL A 416 -4.23 11.84 -0.07
N ALA A 417 -5.45 11.39 0.14
CA ALA A 417 -6.63 12.24 0.00
C ALA A 417 -6.98 12.85 1.36
N ALA A 418 -7.04 14.17 1.42
CA ALA A 418 -7.49 14.93 2.58
C ALA A 418 -8.94 15.38 2.36
N LYS A 419 -9.85 14.84 3.18
CA LYS A 419 -11.24 15.31 3.23
C LYS A 419 -11.38 16.38 4.31
N LEU A 420 -12.00 17.50 3.94
CA LEU A 420 -12.32 18.63 4.80
C LEU A 420 -13.84 18.77 4.93
N SER A 421 -14.36 18.80 6.15
CA SER A 421 -15.78 18.99 6.47
C SER A 421 -16.22 20.44 6.33
N ILE A 422 -17.42 20.66 5.80
CA ILE A 422 -18.11 21.95 5.82
C ILE A 422 -18.53 22.29 7.27
N GLN A 423 -18.60 23.58 7.59
CA GLN A 423 -18.99 24.05 8.91
C GLN A 423 -20.33 23.45 9.36
N ASN A 424 -20.40 23.05 10.64
CA ASN A 424 -21.55 22.42 11.28
C ASN A 424 -21.90 21.01 10.75
N ASP A 425 -20.96 20.34 10.10
CA ASP A 425 -21.14 18.97 9.61
C ASP A 425 -20.27 17.94 10.35
N ASP A 426 -20.92 16.90 10.88
CA ASP A 426 -20.32 15.82 11.67
C ASP A 426 -20.05 14.53 10.87
N HIS A 427 -20.04 14.56 9.53
CA HIS A 427 -19.87 13.33 8.76
C HIS A 427 -18.46 12.74 8.90
N LEU A 428 -17.39 13.55 8.92
CA LEU A 428 -16.00 13.05 9.07
C LEU A 428 -15.77 12.27 10.37
N PRO A 429 -16.17 12.75 11.57
CA PRO A 429 -16.03 11.94 12.78
C PRO A 429 -16.85 10.64 12.73
N LYS A 430 -18.02 10.65 12.08
CA LYS A 430 -18.84 9.44 11.89
C LYS A 430 -18.19 8.45 10.92
N GLU A 431 -17.62 8.95 9.82
CA GLU A 431 -16.88 8.15 8.84
C GLU A 431 -15.64 7.50 9.48
N ALA A 432 -14.85 8.26 10.23
CA ALA A 432 -13.69 7.74 10.98
C ALA A 432 -14.10 6.69 12.02
N ALA A 433 -15.22 6.90 12.73
CA ALA A 433 -15.75 5.93 13.68
C ALA A 433 -16.20 4.62 13.00
N ASN A 434 -16.69 4.69 11.75
CA ASN A 434 -17.02 3.50 10.97
C ASN A 434 -15.76 2.72 10.59
N TYR A 435 -14.72 3.38 10.08
CA TYR A 435 -13.44 2.73 9.77
C TYR A 435 -12.85 1.99 10.97
N GLN A 436 -12.94 2.58 12.16
CA GLN A 436 -12.49 1.96 13.40
C GLN A 436 -13.24 0.65 13.76
N ARG A 437 -14.50 0.50 13.32
CA ARG A 437 -15.35 -0.67 13.61
C ARG A 437 -15.22 -1.77 12.58
N PHE A 438 -14.81 -1.42 11.35
CA PHE A 438 -14.77 -2.40 10.27
C PHE A 438 -13.72 -3.49 10.52
N PRO A 439 -14.01 -4.74 10.10
CA PRO A 439 -13.05 -5.83 10.16
C PRO A 439 -11.83 -5.53 9.27
N LYS A 440 -10.71 -6.19 9.56
CA LYS A 440 -9.44 -5.97 8.82
C LYS A 440 -9.57 -6.29 7.35
N ASP A 441 -10.28 -7.36 7.03
CA ASP A 441 -10.46 -7.86 5.68
C ASP A 441 -11.15 -6.85 4.75
N PHE A 442 -11.84 -5.83 5.28
CA PHE A 442 -12.41 -4.74 4.46
C PHE A 442 -11.32 -3.82 3.88
N PHE A 443 -10.15 -3.76 4.52
CA PHE A 443 -8.98 -2.97 4.15
C PHE A 443 -7.97 -3.78 3.33
N GLU A 444 -8.30 -5.01 2.94
CA GLU A 444 -7.34 -5.91 2.31
C GLU A 444 -7.81 -6.27 0.90
N HIS A 445 -6.88 -6.29 -0.04
CA HIS A 445 -7.12 -6.90 -1.34
C HIS A 445 -6.94 -8.40 -1.21
N TYR A 446 -7.82 -9.17 -1.83
CA TYR A 446 -7.72 -10.63 -1.92
C TYR A 446 -7.54 -11.03 -3.38
N ASN A 447 -6.90 -12.18 -3.60
CA ASN A 447 -6.83 -12.75 -4.94
C ASN A 447 -8.21 -13.26 -5.37
N GLY A 448 -8.40 -13.32 -6.68
CA GLY A 448 -9.61 -13.86 -7.28
C GLY A 448 -10.77 -12.88 -7.38
N PHE A 449 -11.94 -13.45 -7.63
CA PHE A 449 -13.17 -12.75 -7.94
C PHE A 449 -14.30 -13.26 -7.05
N ASN A 450 -15.31 -12.42 -6.85
CA ASN A 450 -16.54 -12.74 -6.16
C ASN A 450 -17.74 -12.47 -7.05
N VAL A 451 -18.72 -13.37 -7.00
CA VAL A 451 -20.08 -13.12 -7.49
C VAL A 451 -20.97 -12.84 -6.29
N ILE A 452 -21.51 -11.63 -6.23
CA ILE A 452 -22.37 -11.11 -5.16
C ILE A 452 -23.75 -10.81 -5.76
N LYS A 453 -24.79 -11.52 -5.32
CA LYS A 453 -26.14 -11.28 -5.82
C LYS A 453 -26.59 -9.84 -5.48
N PRO A 454 -27.33 -9.16 -6.37
CA PRO A 454 -27.90 -9.67 -7.63
C PRO A 454 -26.95 -9.63 -8.84
N LEU A 455 -25.71 -9.16 -8.69
CA LEU A 455 -24.72 -9.18 -9.77
C LEU A 455 -24.37 -10.61 -10.14
N SER A 456 -24.40 -10.89 -11.45
CA SER A 456 -24.03 -12.19 -12.01
C SER A 456 -22.58 -12.23 -12.50
N ASN A 457 -21.99 -11.05 -12.71
CA ASN A 457 -20.62 -10.91 -13.21
C ASN A 457 -19.61 -11.03 -12.05
N PRO A 458 -18.57 -11.88 -12.18
CA PRO A 458 -17.49 -11.93 -11.22
C PRO A 458 -16.79 -10.57 -11.10
N THR A 459 -16.61 -10.09 -9.87
CA THR A 459 -15.96 -8.81 -9.55
C THR A 459 -14.69 -9.08 -8.76
N PRO A 460 -13.53 -8.45 -9.06
CA PRO A 460 -12.31 -8.62 -8.27
C PRO A 460 -12.55 -8.39 -6.77
N VAL A 461 -11.91 -9.19 -5.92
CA VAL A 461 -12.05 -9.05 -4.45
C VAL A 461 -11.07 -8.01 -3.94
N GLY A 462 -11.40 -6.73 -4.14
CA GLY A 462 -10.62 -5.60 -3.62
C GLY A 462 -11.01 -5.18 -2.21
N ALA A 463 -10.16 -4.36 -1.59
CA ALA A 463 -10.53 -3.60 -0.40
C ALA A 463 -11.78 -2.75 -0.69
N ILE A 464 -12.71 -2.71 0.27
CA ILE A 464 -13.99 -1.98 0.15
C ILE A 464 -13.99 -0.66 0.94
N VAL A 465 -12.98 -0.46 1.78
CA VAL A 465 -12.69 0.80 2.47
C VAL A 465 -11.23 1.17 2.25
N PRO A 466 -10.85 2.45 2.42
CA PRO A 466 -9.47 2.91 2.28
C PRO A 466 -8.53 2.12 3.19
N GLN A 467 -7.40 1.65 2.67
CA GLN A 467 -6.40 0.91 3.43
C GLN A 467 -5.74 1.77 4.51
N PHE A 468 -5.64 3.07 4.24
CA PHE A 468 -5.12 4.06 5.16
C PHE A 468 -6.24 5.02 5.57
N TYR A 469 -6.31 5.33 6.87
CA TYR A 469 -7.08 6.47 7.35
C TYR A 469 -6.46 7.08 8.62
N GLY A 470 -6.62 8.39 8.80
CA GLY A 470 -6.27 9.11 10.02
C GLY A 470 -7.19 10.32 10.22
N TYR A 471 -7.77 10.45 11.42
CA TYR A 471 -8.72 11.53 11.75
C TYR A 471 -8.09 12.55 12.70
N TYR A 472 -7.96 13.77 12.23
CA TYR A 472 -7.23 14.85 12.87
C TYR A 472 -8.16 16.04 13.16
N VAL A 473 -7.99 16.67 14.32
CA VAL A 473 -8.73 17.87 14.71
C VAL A 473 -7.76 18.98 15.08
N LEU A 474 -8.16 20.23 14.87
CA LEU A 474 -7.34 21.39 15.22
C LEU A 474 -6.97 21.33 16.72
N ASP A 475 -5.68 21.48 17.01
CA ASP A 475 -5.20 21.51 18.38
C ASP A 475 -5.28 22.93 18.95
N LYS A 476 -6.44 23.27 19.53
CA LYS A 476 -6.69 24.62 20.09
C LYS A 476 -5.73 25.01 21.23
N GLU A 477 -5.03 24.04 21.81
CA GLU A 477 -4.08 24.26 22.91
C GLU A 477 -2.66 24.59 22.42
N ASP A 478 -2.35 24.35 21.14
CA ASP A 478 -1.02 24.61 20.59
C ASP A 478 -0.80 26.12 20.40
N GLU A 479 0.38 26.62 20.79
CA GLU A 479 0.77 28.03 20.71
C GLU A 479 0.60 28.61 19.30
N GLN A 480 0.88 27.82 18.25
CA GLN A 480 0.76 28.27 16.86
C GLN A 480 -0.70 28.53 16.44
N ASN A 481 -1.66 27.91 17.13
CA ASN A 481 -3.07 28.09 16.84
C ASN A 481 -3.72 29.17 17.70
N LYS A 482 -3.03 29.77 18.67
CA LYS A 482 -3.63 30.78 19.57
C LYS A 482 -4.06 32.06 18.87
N GLU A 483 -3.44 32.38 17.74
CA GLU A 483 -3.81 33.54 16.93
C GLU A 483 -5.07 33.30 16.09
N CYS A 484 -5.52 32.03 15.96
CA CYS A 484 -6.80 31.73 15.35
C CYS A 484 -7.91 32.25 16.27
N LYS A 485 -8.68 33.23 15.77
CA LYS A 485 -9.86 33.75 16.47
C LYS A 485 -10.82 32.59 16.73
N ASP A 486 -11.30 32.44 17.96
CA ASP A 486 -12.19 31.35 18.37
C ASP A 486 -13.46 31.20 17.50
N GLU A 487 -13.84 32.25 16.78
CA GLU A 487 -14.99 32.31 15.89
C GLU A 487 -14.72 31.74 14.48
N GLU A 488 -13.46 31.60 14.06
CA GLU A 488 -13.12 31.15 12.72
C GLU A 488 -13.13 29.61 12.62
N TYR A 489 -14.03 29.10 11.79
CA TYR A 489 -14.15 27.67 11.56
C TYR A 489 -12.88 27.10 10.90
N SER A 490 -12.38 26.00 11.47
CA SER A 490 -11.34 25.15 10.89
C SER A 490 -11.85 23.73 10.81
N SER A 491 -11.89 23.21 9.60
CA SER A 491 -12.35 21.87 9.32
C SER A 491 -11.48 20.81 10.02
N PRO A 492 -12.08 19.77 10.64
CA PRO A 492 -11.32 18.56 10.91
C PRO A 492 -10.84 17.92 9.60
N ILE A 493 -9.79 17.12 9.67
CA ILE A 493 -9.18 16.50 8.50
C ILE A 493 -9.32 14.98 8.64
N LEU A 494 -9.89 14.35 7.62
CA LEU A 494 -9.84 12.90 7.47
C LEU A 494 -8.90 12.57 6.31
N LEU A 495 -7.70 12.11 6.65
CA LEU A 495 -6.76 11.57 5.68
C LEU A 495 -7.20 10.16 5.31
N VAL A 496 -7.24 9.85 4.02
CA VAL A 496 -7.54 8.51 3.49
C VAL A 496 -6.62 8.19 2.32
N GLU A 497 -6.55 6.91 1.96
CA GLU A 497 -5.93 6.46 0.70
C GLU A 497 -6.47 7.27 -0.50
N ASP A 498 -5.57 7.79 -1.34
CA ASP A 498 -5.94 8.41 -2.62
C ASP A 498 -6.14 7.33 -3.68
N CYS A 499 -7.25 6.60 -3.56
CA CYS A 499 -7.63 5.53 -4.49
C CYS A 499 -8.79 5.95 -5.38
N GLY A 500 -8.71 5.54 -6.66
CA GLY A 500 -9.79 5.65 -7.63
C GLY A 500 -9.73 6.92 -8.49
N ALA A 501 -10.73 7.04 -9.36
CA ALA A 501 -10.98 8.24 -10.14
C ALA A 501 -12.31 8.85 -9.69
N PRO A 502 -12.46 10.19 -9.67
CA PRO A 502 -13.76 10.82 -9.53
C PRO A 502 -14.74 10.22 -10.55
N ILE A 503 -15.94 9.90 -10.08
CA ILE A 503 -17.00 9.38 -10.94
C ILE A 503 -17.48 10.53 -11.83
N GLU A 504 -17.48 10.30 -13.14
CA GLU A 504 -18.08 11.17 -14.14
C GLU A 504 -19.45 10.59 -14.54
N PRO A 505 -20.58 11.06 -13.97
CA PRO A 505 -21.88 10.43 -14.15
C PRO A 505 -22.31 10.29 -15.62
N GLU A 506 -21.93 11.27 -16.44
CA GLU A 506 -22.21 11.30 -17.88
C GLU A 506 -21.39 10.25 -18.64
N GLY A 507 -20.21 9.88 -18.13
CA GLY A 507 -19.33 8.87 -18.68
C GLY A 507 -19.65 7.44 -18.23
N LEU A 508 -20.56 7.26 -17.26
CA LEU A 508 -20.95 5.93 -16.78
C LEU A 508 -21.78 5.18 -17.82
N SER A 509 -21.33 3.97 -18.17
CA SER A 509 -22.10 3.02 -18.96
C SER A 509 -23.35 2.54 -18.20
N MET A 510 -24.28 1.88 -18.90
CA MET A 510 -25.46 1.28 -18.25
C MET A 510 -25.06 0.30 -17.15
N ASP A 511 -23.99 -0.48 -17.36
CA ASP A 511 -23.47 -1.43 -16.39
C ASP A 511 -22.87 -0.71 -15.18
N ASP A 512 -22.09 0.35 -15.40
CA ASP A 512 -21.52 1.17 -14.31
C ASP A 512 -22.62 1.79 -13.45
N ARG A 513 -23.70 2.25 -14.10
CA ARG A 513 -24.88 2.79 -13.40
C ARG A 513 -25.59 1.72 -12.58
N CYS A 514 -25.74 0.50 -13.10
CA CYS A 514 -26.35 -0.61 -12.38
C CYS A 514 -25.50 -1.03 -11.16
N VAL A 515 -24.18 -1.14 -11.33
CA VAL A 515 -23.24 -1.43 -10.24
C VAL A 515 -23.28 -0.33 -9.18
N PHE A 516 -23.33 0.94 -9.61
CA PHE A 516 -23.40 2.09 -8.70
C PHE A 516 -24.68 2.09 -7.87
N LEU A 517 -25.84 1.86 -8.51
CA LEU A 517 -27.14 1.80 -7.82
C LEU A 517 -27.17 0.68 -6.77
N LEU A 518 -26.67 -0.52 -7.10
CA LEU A 518 -26.64 -1.64 -6.17
C LEU A 518 -25.71 -1.40 -4.97
N ASN A 519 -24.54 -0.80 -5.19
CA ASN A 519 -23.64 -0.42 -4.09
C ASN A 519 -24.24 0.68 -3.21
N SER A 520 -25.05 1.57 -3.77
CA SER A 520 -25.77 2.59 -3.00
C SER A 520 -26.88 1.99 -2.14
N GLU A 521 -27.58 0.96 -2.59
CA GLU A 521 -28.62 0.24 -1.83
C GLU A 521 -28.04 -0.65 -0.72
N VAL A 522 -26.89 -1.29 -0.93
CA VAL A 522 -26.22 -2.10 0.12
C VAL A 522 -25.83 -1.24 1.33
N ARG A 523 -25.59 0.08 1.15
CA ARG A 523 -25.35 1.02 2.26
C ARG A 523 -26.57 1.27 3.14
N PHE A 524 -27.79 0.96 2.68
CA PHE A 524 -29.02 1.16 3.45
C PHE A 524 -29.55 -0.11 4.15
N ILE A 525 -29.04 -1.31 3.82
CA ILE A 525 -29.61 -2.57 4.31
C ILE A 525 -29.02 -3.06 5.65
N ASN A 526 -28.01 -2.40 6.23
CA ASN A 526 -27.41 -2.89 7.48
C ASN A 526 -27.60 -1.98 8.72
N PRO A 527 -28.80 -1.98 9.32
CA PRO A 527 -28.99 -1.63 10.71
C PRO A 527 -29.56 -2.83 11.51
N PHE A 528 -29.04 -4.06 11.37
CA PHE A 528 -29.46 -5.16 12.26
C PHE A 528 -28.32 -6.11 12.61
N VAL A 529 -27.47 -5.68 13.52
CA VAL A 529 -26.75 -6.59 14.43
C VAL A 529 -26.97 -6.10 15.85
N SER A 530 -28.13 -6.48 16.41
CA SER A 530 -28.45 -6.66 17.85
C SER A 530 -29.89 -6.26 18.19
N ALA A 531 -30.83 -7.19 18.02
CA ALA A 531 -32.05 -7.23 18.84
C ALA A 531 -32.66 -8.63 18.77
N GLY A 532 -33.02 -9.18 19.94
CA GLY A 532 -33.56 -10.54 20.09
C GLY A 532 -34.92 -10.76 19.40
N PRO A 533 -35.41 -12.00 19.40
CA PRO A 533 -36.57 -12.41 18.63
C PRO A 533 -37.83 -11.97 19.37
N ASN A 534 -38.36 -10.77 19.09
CA ASN A 534 -39.79 -10.42 19.27
C ASN A 534 -40.08 -8.97 18.87
N VAL A 535 -40.00 -8.65 17.57
CA VAL A 535 -40.73 -7.50 17.01
C VAL A 535 -41.13 -7.86 15.56
N ARG A 536 -42.44 -7.83 15.26
CA ARG A 536 -42.94 -7.96 13.88
C ARG A 536 -42.75 -6.63 13.15
N PRO A 537 -42.24 -6.59 11.90
CA PRO A 537 -42.16 -5.36 11.14
C PRO A 537 -43.52 -5.01 10.55
N SER A 538 -43.98 -3.78 10.81
CA SER A 538 -45.06 -3.12 10.09
C SER A 538 -44.58 -2.72 8.70
N SER A 539 -45.36 -3.06 7.68
CA SER A 539 -45.14 -2.76 6.26
C SER A 539 -45.04 -1.25 6.00
N ILE A 540 -43.90 -0.79 5.48
CA ILE A 540 -43.80 0.48 4.76
C ILE A 540 -43.76 0.13 3.28
N ALA A 541 -44.89 0.33 2.61
CA ALA A 541 -44.99 0.26 1.16
C ALA A 541 -44.53 1.59 0.57
N CYS A 542 -43.46 1.58 -0.23
CA CYS A 542 -43.10 2.70 -1.08
C CYS A 542 -43.90 2.58 -2.39
N THR A 543 -44.93 3.40 -2.51
CA THR A 543 -45.70 3.57 -3.75
C THR A 543 -44.89 4.42 -4.72
N LEU A 544 -44.31 3.80 -5.75
CA LEU A 544 -43.82 4.51 -6.92
C LEU A 544 -45.00 4.73 -7.89
N LEU A 545 -45.41 5.99 -8.03
CA LEU A 545 -46.39 6.41 -9.02
C LEU A 545 -45.81 6.24 -10.43
N SER A 546 -46.39 5.33 -11.18
CA SER A 546 -46.25 5.22 -12.64
C SER A 546 -46.88 6.46 -13.29
N GLY A 547 -46.05 7.33 -13.87
CA GLY A 547 -46.51 8.41 -14.73
C GLY A 547 -46.95 7.87 -16.08
N THR A 548 -48.26 7.78 -16.29
CA THR A 548 -48.88 7.54 -17.58
C THR A 548 -48.81 8.80 -18.44
N THR A 549 -48.44 8.59 -19.70
CA THR A 549 -48.47 9.49 -20.84
C THR A 549 -49.84 10.15 -21.06
N ASP A 550 -49.86 11.45 -21.42
CA ASP A 550 -50.80 12.04 -22.39
C ASP A 550 -50.31 13.43 -22.88
N PRO A 551 -50.76 13.91 -24.06
CA PRO A 551 -50.00 14.80 -24.96
C PRO A 551 -50.25 16.31 -24.76
N PRO A 552 -49.44 17.20 -25.38
CA PRO A 552 -49.56 18.64 -25.13
C PRO A 552 -50.51 19.32 -26.14
N SER A 553 -51.45 20.11 -25.60
CA SER A 553 -52.19 21.13 -26.35
C SER A 553 -51.58 22.52 -26.10
N SER A 554 -51.01 23.08 -27.17
CA SER A 554 -51.05 24.49 -27.61
C SER A 554 -51.12 25.63 -26.57
N GLY A 555 -50.13 26.53 -26.63
CA GLY A 555 -50.25 27.88 -26.07
C GLY A 555 -48.96 28.72 -26.08
N THR A 556 -48.46 29.03 -27.28
CA THR A 556 -47.73 30.27 -27.67
C THR A 556 -47.29 31.28 -26.59
N SER A 557 -45.99 31.59 -26.55
CA SER A 557 -45.44 32.84 -27.13
C SER A 557 -43.96 33.09 -26.77
N PHE A 558 -43.10 33.07 -27.81
CA PHE A 558 -41.96 33.97 -28.15
C PHE A 558 -41.02 34.51 -27.04
N ALA A 559 -39.69 34.64 -27.20
CA ALA A 559 -38.72 34.47 -28.28
C ALA A 559 -37.31 34.64 -27.63
N SER A 560 -36.32 33.76 -27.85
CA SER A 560 -35.17 33.90 -28.79
C SER A 560 -34.32 35.18 -28.58
N LEU A 561 -32.98 35.14 -28.53
CA LEU A 561 -32.09 34.60 -29.56
C LEU A 561 -30.63 34.55 -29.07
N VAL A 562 -29.94 33.45 -29.41
CA VAL A 562 -28.47 33.35 -29.53
C VAL A 562 -28.14 33.40 -31.02
N ARG A 563 -27.02 34.05 -31.41
CA ARG A 563 -26.42 33.89 -32.75
C ARG A 563 -24.89 33.87 -32.66
N PHE A 564 -24.29 32.86 -33.27
CA PHE A 564 -22.96 32.91 -33.91
C PHE A 564 -23.12 32.51 -35.39
N PRO A 565 -22.20 32.94 -36.28
CA PRO A 565 -22.43 33.00 -37.71
C PRO A 565 -22.00 31.73 -38.46
N ARG A 566 -22.61 31.53 -39.64
CA ARG A 566 -22.20 30.54 -40.65
C ARG A 566 -21.19 31.14 -41.62
N THR A 567 -20.29 30.27 -42.04
CA THR A 567 -19.33 30.34 -43.13
C THR A 567 -19.97 30.62 -44.50
N GLN A 568 -19.30 31.48 -45.27
CA GLN A 568 -18.77 31.19 -46.60
C GLN A 568 -17.35 31.76 -46.67
#